data_AF-A0NRB9-F1
#
_entry.id   AF-A0NRB9-F1
#
_cell.length_a   1.000
_cell.length_b   1.000
_cell.length_c   1.000
_cell.angle_alpha   90.00
_cell.angle_beta   90.00
_cell.angle_gamma   90.00
#
_symmetry.space_group_name_H-M   'P 1'
#
loop_
_entity.id
_entity.type
_entity.pdbx_description
1 polymer ?
#
loop_
_entity_poly.entity_id
_entity_poly.type
_entity_poly.pdbx_seq_one_letter_code
_entity_poly.pdbx_strand_id
1 'polypeptide(L)'
;MEKRMADGCPAFERAAPTCGKRTAANRRGTMTIRNTFLAPLFRGVALAVLLVPAAIAQETVTPETADAVTKGQADRFSLVKVDDDILRVDRQNGTVSICKEQSEAWRCNPVPLAEDAYLAEINELAGEVDRLTARLEEVEGNGAKPEKQLPPGSALDRPAPKSGENGSSPSTTEEDEELEKVLTFTESAMRRFFGMVRDLQKDFEGDTK
;
A
#
# COMPACT_ATOMS: atom_id res chain seq x y z
N MET A 1 -40.72 -25.70 9.76
CA MET A 1 -41.34 -24.91 10.84
C MET A 1 -40.20 -24.23 11.59
N GLU A 2 -39.58 -23.17 11.07
CA GLU A 2 -40.16 -21.83 10.81
C GLU A 2 -40.60 -21.13 12.11
N LYS A 3 -39.73 -20.25 12.63
CA LYS A 3 -40.06 -18.89 13.14
C LYS A 3 -38.77 -18.25 13.73
N ARG A 4 -38.22 -17.23 13.06
CA ARG A 4 -38.44 -15.78 13.22
C ARG A 4 -37.48 -15.15 14.24
N MET A 5 -36.51 -14.36 13.77
CA MET A 5 -36.64 -12.90 13.48
C MET A 5 -36.79 -12.06 14.74
N ALA A 6 -35.69 -11.38 15.10
CA ALA A 6 -35.64 -10.05 15.71
C ALA A 6 -34.19 -9.57 15.49
N ASP A 7 -33.89 -8.89 14.39
CA ASP A 7 -34.05 -7.44 14.20
C ASP A 7 -33.39 -6.62 15.32
N GLY A 8 -32.19 -6.12 15.02
CA GLY A 8 -31.41 -5.26 15.88
C GLY A 8 -30.34 -4.48 15.10
N CYS A 9 -30.70 -3.95 13.92
CA CYS A 9 -29.91 -2.90 13.28
C CYS A 9 -30.18 -1.57 14.00
N PRO A 10 -29.21 -0.94 14.67
CA PRO A 10 -29.39 0.42 15.13
C PRO A 10 -29.44 1.35 13.91
N ALA A 11 -30.57 2.05 13.78
CA ALA A 11 -30.80 3.11 12.83
C ALA A 11 -29.74 4.20 12.98
N PHE A 12 -28.81 4.29 12.01
CA PHE A 12 -27.93 5.45 11.88
C PHE A 12 -28.66 6.50 11.05
N GLU A 13 -29.05 7.54 11.78
CA GLU A 13 -29.86 8.67 11.34
C GLU A 13 -29.20 9.42 10.18
N ARG A 14 -29.98 9.64 9.12
CA ARG A 14 -29.58 10.44 7.95
C ARG A 14 -29.40 11.89 8.36
N ALA A 15 -28.16 12.34 8.52
CA ALA A 15 -27.83 13.76 8.53
C ALA A 15 -27.78 14.28 7.09
N ALA A 16 -28.77 15.10 6.72
CA ALA A 16 -28.78 15.86 5.48
C ALA A 16 -27.62 16.88 5.47
N PRO A 17 -26.92 17.09 4.34
CA PRO A 17 -26.03 18.23 4.21
C PRO A 17 -26.88 19.51 4.10
N THR A 18 -26.78 20.36 5.12
CA THR A 18 -27.36 21.70 5.08
C THR A 18 -26.62 22.53 4.03
N CYS A 19 -27.41 23.11 3.13
CA CYS A 19 -26.97 24.04 2.10
C CYS A 19 -26.34 25.28 2.76
N GLY A 20 -25.00 25.31 2.80
CA GLY A 20 -24.22 26.44 3.27
C GLY A 20 -24.41 27.65 2.37
N LYS A 21 -25.10 28.67 2.90
CA LYS A 21 -25.24 30.00 2.32
C LYS A 21 -23.85 30.63 2.15
N ARG A 22 -23.33 30.65 0.91
CA ARG A 22 -22.18 31.51 0.58
C ARG A 22 -22.66 32.95 0.46
N THR A 23 -22.27 33.74 1.45
CA THR A 23 -22.38 35.19 1.49
C THR A 23 -21.49 35.79 0.40
N ALA A 24 -22.12 36.27 -0.68
CA ALA A 24 -21.46 37.15 -1.64
C ALA A 24 -21.41 38.56 -1.05
N ALA A 25 -20.21 39.07 -0.79
CA ALA A 25 -20.03 40.47 -0.41
C ALA A 25 -18.80 41.09 -1.08
N ASN A 26 -19.11 42.09 -1.89
CA ASN A 26 -18.38 43.36 -2.00
C ASN A 26 -17.12 43.40 -2.89
N ARG A 27 -17.32 43.77 -4.16
CA ARG A 27 -16.45 44.75 -4.83
C ARG A 27 -17.29 45.90 -5.37
N ARG A 28 -17.27 47.01 -4.63
CA ARG A 28 -17.74 48.33 -5.06
C ARG A 28 -16.76 48.89 -6.08
N GLY A 29 -17.11 48.79 -7.36
CA GLY A 29 -16.55 49.63 -8.42
C GLY A 29 -17.51 50.79 -8.67
N THR A 30 -17.14 51.98 -8.19
CA THR A 30 -17.89 53.22 -8.43
C THR A 30 -17.65 53.68 -9.87
N MET A 31 -18.65 53.54 -10.74
CA MET A 31 -18.63 54.16 -12.07
C MET A 31 -19.71 55.24 -12.12
N THR A 32 -19.26 56.48 -12.08
CA THR A 32 -20.05 57.70 -12.26
C THR A 32 -20.69 57.71 -13.64
N ILE A 33 -22.01 57.47 -13.70
CA ILE A 33 -22.81 57.64 -14.93
C ILE A 33 -23.28 59.10 -14.98
N ARG A 34 -22.72 59.85 -15.92
CA ARG A 34 -23.14 61.21 -16.25
C ARG A 34 -24.52 61.14 -16.92
N ASN A 35 -25.52 61.61 -16.19
CA ASN A 35 -26.90 61.69 -16.62
C ASN A 35 -27.07 62.86 -17.60
N THR A 36 -27.27 62.55 -18.89
CA THR A 36 -27.68 63.54 -19.90
C THR A 36 -29.11 63.22 -20.31
N PHE A 37 -30.05 63.88 -19.64
CA PHE A 37 -31.41 64.08 -20.09
C PHE A 37 -31.40 64.77 -21.47
N LEU A 38 -32.02 64.19 -22.49
CA LEU A 38 -32.81 64.92 -23.50
C LEU A 38 -33.55 63.96 -24.47
N ALA A 39 -34.89 64.00 -24.31
CA ALA A 39 -35.98 63.79 -25.27
C ALA A 39 -36.24 62.40 -25.93
N PRO A 40 -37.49 61.91 -25.86
CA PRO A 40 -37.98 60.73 -26.57
C PRO A 40 -38.54 61.09 -27.95
N LEU A 41 -38.52 60.13 -28.90
CA LEU A 41 -39.51 59.89 -29.96
C LEU A 41 -38.86 59.08 -31.09
N PHE A 42 -38.79 57.74 -30.96
CA PHE A 42 -38.84 56.85 -32.13
C PHE A 42 -39.56 55.55 -31.74
N ARG A 43 -40.83 55.50 -32.14
CA ARG A 43 -41.61 54.26 -32.28
C ARG A 43 -40.91 53.38 -33.32
N GLY A 44 -40.71 52.10 -33.00
CA GLY A 44 -40.55 51.06 -34.01
C GLY A 44 -39.36 50.12 -33.81
N VAL A 45 -39.69 48.87 -33.47
CA VAL A 45 -39.02 47.64 -33.91
C VAL A 45 -37.51 47.53 -33.69
N ALA A 46 -37.12 46.83 -32.63
CA ALA A 46 -36.18 45.70 -32.70
C ALA A 46 -35.99 45.09 -31.29
N LEU A 47 -36.75 44.04 -30.97
CA LEU A 47 -36.27 43.05 -30.01
C LEU A 47 -35.10 42.31 -30.68
N ALA A 48 -33.89 42.88 -30.59
CA ALA A 48 -32.67 42.12 -30.81
C ALA A 48 -32.40 41.33 -29.53
N VAL A 49 -32.97 40.12 -29.50
CA VAL A 49 -32.70 39.10 -28.49
C VAL A 49 -31.19 38.84 -28.47
N LEU A 50 -30.56 39.12 -27.33
CA LEU A 50 -29.19 38.73 -27.02
C LEU A 50 -29.12 37.20 -26.95
N LEU A 51 -28.76 36.53 -28.05
CA LEU A 51 -28.30 35.15 -28.04
C LEU A 51 -26.78 35.15 -27.81
N VAL A 52 -26.38 35.29 -26.54
CA VAL A 52 -25.03 34.95 -26.11
C VAL A 52 -25.07 33.48 -25.71
N PRO A 53 -24.44 32.55 -26.46
CA PRO A 53 -24.23 31.21 -25.95
C PRO A 53 -23.27 31.33 -24.76
N ALA A 54 -23.78 31.10 -23.55
CA ALA A 54 -22.94 30.80 -22.41
C ALA A 54 -22.25 29.46 -22.73
N ALA A 55 -21.03 29.53 -23.26
CA ALA A 55 -20.14 28.40 -23.39
C ALA A 55 -19.75 27.96 -21.98
N ILE A 56 -20.56 27.07 -21.40
CA ILE A 56 -20.17 26.29 -20.24
C ILE A 56 -19.09 25.35 -20.76
N ALA A 57 -17.83 25.61 -20.40
CA ALA A 57 -16.72 24.71 -20.67
C ALA A 57 -16.95 23.42 -19.87
N GLN A 58 -17.70 22.49 -20.45
CA GLN A 58 -17.68 21.10 -20.03
C GLN A 58 -16.40 20.53 -20.62
N GLU A 59 -15.51 20.03 -19.75
CA GLU A 59 -14.28 19.39 -20.17
C GLU A 59 -14.63 18.02 -20.77
N THR A 60 -14.97 18.03 -22.06
CA THR A 60 -15.34 16.84 -22.82
C THR A 60 -14.09 16.21 -23.40
N VAL A 61 -14.02 14.88 -23.36
CA VAL A 61 -12.96 14.12 -24.05
C VAL A 61 -13.08 14.36 -25.56
N THR A 62 -12.00 14.75 -26.22
CA THR A 62 -11.98 14.99 -27.67
C THR A 62 -12.10 13.67 -28.44
N PRO A 63 -12.59 13.68 -29.70
CA PRO A 63 -12.75 12.46 -30.49
C PRO A 63 -11.41 11.75 -30.73
N GLU A 64 -10.29 12.47 -30.91
CA GLU A 64 -8.97 11.84 -31.04
C GLU A 64 -8.52 11.15 -29.75
N THR A 65 -8.74 11.76 -28.59
CA THR A 65 -8.42 11.14 -27.30
C THR A 65 -9.33 9.95 -27.02
N ALA A 66 -10.61 10.05 -27.37
CA ALA A 66 -11.57 8.97 -27.20
C ALA A 66 -11.16 7.73 -28.02
N ASP A 67 -10.75 7.91 -29.27
CA ASP A 67 -10.26 6.82 -30.11
C ASP A 67 -8.99 6.18 -29.52
N ALA A 68 -8.03 6.99 -29.09
CA ALA A 68 -6.77 6.51 -28.49
C ALA A 68 -6.98 5.75 -27.16
N VAL A 69 -7.86 6.24 -26.28
CA VAL A 69 -8.19 5.63 -24.99
C VAL A 69 -9.00 4.34 -25.15
N THR A 70 -9.88 4.30 -26.15
CA THR A 70 -10.76 3.14 -26.42
C THR A 70 -10.19 2.15 -27.42
N LYS A 71 -9.04 2.46 -28.04
CA LYS A 71 -8.42 1.66 -29.10
C LYS A 71 -9.37 1.39 -30.26
N GLY A 72 -10.09 2.43 -30.70
CA GLY A 72 -11.05 2.36 -31.81
C GLY A 72 -12.41 1.71 -31.47
N GLN A 73 -12.73 1.50 -30.19
CA GLN A 73 -14.00 0.90 -29.74
C GLN A 73 -14.86 1.89 -28.94
N ALA A 74 -15.00 3.13 -29.43
CA ALA A 74 -15.71 4.21 -28.72
C ALA A 74 -17.13 3.83 -28.29
N ASP A 75 -17.85 3.02 -29.07
CA ASP A 75 -19.24 2.63 -28.77
C ASP A 75 -19.37 1.70 -27.55
N ARG A 76 -18.32 0.92 -27.24
CA ARG A 76 -18.32 -0.03 -26.10
C ARG A 76 -18.10 0.66 -24.77
N PHE A 77 -17.39 1.79 -24.77
CA PHE A 77 -16.91 2.42 -23.56
C PHE A 77 -17.61 3.76 -23.31
N SER A 78 -17.90 4.05 -22.05
CA SER A 78 -18.26 5.40 -21.61
C SER A 78 -17.01 6.06 -21.02
N LEU A 79 -16.70 7.27 -21.46
CA LEU A 79 -15.53 8.03 -20.98
C LEU A 79 -15.98 9.17 -20.08
N VAL A 80 -15.28 9.36 -18.97
CA VAL A 80 -15.47 10.46 -18.03
C VAL A 80 -14.11 11.09 -17.77
N LYS A 81 -13.95 12.38 -18.10
CA LYS A 81 -12.73 13.12 -17.76
C LYS A 81 -12.72 13.43 -16.26
N VAL A 82 -11.62 13.12 -15.58
CA VAL A 82 -11.41 13.44 -14.16
C VAL A 82 -10.01 14.01 -14.03
N ASP A 83 -9.92 15.33 -13.85
CA ASP A 83 -8.65 16.07 -13.87
C ASP A 83 -7.85 15.73 -15.15
N ASP A 84 -6.59 15.30 -15.01
CA ASP A 84 -5.73 14.89 -16.12
C ASP A 84 -5.99 13.45 -16.61
N ASP A 85 -6.74 12.65 -15.84
CA ASP A 85 -7.03 11.26 -16.14
C ASP A 85 -8.39 11.08 -16.85
N ILE A 86 -8.62 9.89 -17.41
CA ILE A 86 -9.90 9.49 -17.99
C ILE A 86 -10.39 8.20 -17.33
N LEU A 87 -11.58 8.23 -16.76
CA LEU A 87 -12.29 7.03 -16.34
C LEU A 87 -12.99 6.42 -17.55
N ARG A 88 -12.66 5.16 -17.84
CA ARG A 88 -13.25 4.36 -18.92
C ARG A 88 -14.12 3.27 -18.31
N VAL A 89 -15.42 3.27 -18.62
CA VAL A 89 -16.38 2.27 -18.16
C VAL A 89 -16.78 1.37 -19.32
N ASP A 90 -16.56 0.07 -19.19
CA ASP A 90 -16.98 -0.93 -20.18
C ASP A 90 -18.48 -1.24 -20.04
N ARG A 91 -19.27 -0.94 -21.07
CA ARG A 91 -20.73 -1.13 -21.05
C ARG A 91 -21.14 -2.61 -21.13
N GLN A 92 -20.22 -3.52 -21.48
CA GLN A 92 -20.53 -4.94 -21.61
C GLN A 92 -20.41 -5.70 -20.29
N ASN A 93 -19.42 -5.37 -19.46
CA ASN A 93 -19.14 -6.08 -18.22
C ASN A 93 -19.10 -5.18 -16.97
N GLY A 94 -19.28 -3.86 -17.12
CA GLY A 94 -19.26 -2.91 -16.01
C GLY A 94 -17.87 -2.59 -15.46
N THR A 95 -16.78 -3.07 -16.09
CA THR A 95 -15.41 -2.82 -15.62
C THR A 95 -15.07 -1.35 -15.77
N VAL A 96 -14.63 -0.73 -14.68
CA VAL A 96 -14.09 0.63 -14.69
C VAL A 96 -12.58 0.55 -14.83
N SER A 97 -11.97 1.43 -15.62
CA SER A 97 -10.51 1.58 -15.76
C SER A 97 -10.12 3.05 -15.62
N ILE A 98 -9.00 3.33 -14.96
CA ILE A 98 -8.38 4.65 -14.93
C ILE A 98 -7.30 4.70 -16.01
N CYS A 99 -7.48 5.60 -16.96
CA CYS A 99 -6.59 5.81 -18.09
C CYS A 99 -5.75 7.05 -17.85
N LYS A 100 -4.44 6.88 -17.87
CA LYS A 100 -3.45 7.95 -17.72
C LYS A 100 -2.63 8.07 -18.98
N GLU A 101 -2.25 9.28 -19.35
CA GLU A 101 -1.28 9.50 -20.42
C GLU A 101 0.14 9.19 -19.91
N GLN A 102 0.85 8.32 -20.61
CA GLN A 102 2.23 7.92 -20.32
C GLN A 102 3.01 7.85 -21.63
N SER A 103 4.04 8.68 -21.76
CA SER A 103 4.93 8.68 -22.93
C SER A 103 4.17 8.79 -24.27
N GLU A 104 3.27 9.77 -24.38
CA GLU A 104 2.43 10.01 -25.57
C GLU A 104 1.45 8.86 -25.90
N ALA A 105 1.25 7.91 -24.97
CA ALA A 105 0.31 6.81 -25.11
C ALA A 105 -0.63 6.72 -23.91
N TRP A 106 -1.87 6.28 -24.15
CA TRP A 106 -2.85 6.08 -23.08
C TRP A 106 -2.69 4.70 -22.44
N ARG A 107 -2.46 4.67 -21.13
CA ARG A 107 -2.40 3.44 -20.32
C ARG A 107 -3.61 3.35 -19.41
N CYS A 108 -4.49 2.40 -19.70
CA CYS A 108 -5.69 2.12 -18.90
C CYS A 108 -5.44 0.95 -17.95
N ASN A 109 -5.48 1.20 -16.65
CA ASN A 109 -5.44 0.17 -15.63
C ASN A 109 -6.86 -0.04 -15.07
N PRO A 110 -7.35 -1.28 -14.95
CA PRO A 110 -8.66 -1.52 -14.35
C PRO A 110 -8.69 -0.91 -12.94
N VAL A 111 -9.72 -0.10 -12.67
CA VAL A 111 -10.07 0.31 -11.32
C VAL A 111 -10.52 -0.98 -10.63
N PRO A 112 -9.98 -1.23 -9.44
CA PRO A 112 -10.12 -2.53 -8.80
C PRO A 112 -11.59 -2.99 -8.64
N LEU A 113 -11.86 -4.20 -9.15
CA LEU A 113 -12.49 -5.29 -8.38
C LEU A 113 -11.47 -5.93 -7.41
N ALA A 114 -10.34 -5.26 -7.16
CA ALA A 114 -9.27 -5.76 -6.31
C ALA A 114 -9.66 -5.89 -4.85
N GLU A 115 -10.85 -5.46 -4.43
CA GLU A 115 -11.35 -5.84 -3.10
C GLU A 115 -11.36 -7.37 -2.97
N ASP A 116 -11.91 -8.11 -3.93
CA ASP A 116 -11.94 -9.58 -3.87
C ASP A 116 -10.53 -10.20 -3.96
N ALA A 117 -9.66 -9.64 -4.82
CA ALA A 117 -8.29 -10.12 -4.97
C ALA A 117 -7.44 -9.85 -3.71
N TYR A 118 -7.59 -8.67 -3.10
CA TYR A 118 -6.94 -8.33 -1.84
C TYR A 118 -7.54 -9.12 -0.68
N LEU A 119 -8.85 -9.36 -0.66
CA LEU A 119 -9.49 -10.21 0.34
C LEU A 119 -8.99 -11.65 0.22
N ALA A 120 -8.82 -12.18 -0.99
CA ALA A 120 -8.23 -13.50 -1.20
C ALA A 120 -6.80 -13.58 -0.62
N GLU A 121 -5.95 -12.60 -0.95
CA GLU A 121 -4.58 -12.50 -0.43
C GLU A 121 -4.57 -12.34 1.10
N ILE A 122 -5.41 -11.47 1.65
CA ILE A 122 -5.52 -11.24 3.11
C ILE A 122 -5.90 -12.54 3.82
N ASN A 123 -6.85 -13.31 3.26
CA ASN A 123 -7.27 -14.58 3.85
C ASN A 123 -6.17 -15.64 3.77
N GLU A 124 -5.41 -15.69 2.67
CA GLU A 124 -4.26 -16.58 2.52
C GLU A 124 -3.16 -16.24 3.55
N LEU A 125 -2.79 -14.96 3.63
CA LEU A 125 -1.78 -14.47 4.58
C LEU A 125 -2.22 -14.68 6.03
N ALA A 126 -3.48 -14.42 6.36
CA ALA A 126 -4.03 -14.69 7.69
C ALA A 126 -3.91 -16.19 8.04
N GLY A 127 -4.26 -17.08 7.11
CA GLY A 127 -4.08 -18.52 7.29
C GLY A 127 -2.62 -18.93 7.46
N GLU A 128 -1.69 -18.27 6.77
CA GLU A 128 -0.26 -18.51 6.96
C GLU A 128 0.21 -18.05 8.35
N VAL A 129 -0.20 -16.86 8.80
CA VAL A 129 0.11 -16.35 10.14
C VAL A 129 -0.42 -17.29 11.21
N ASP A 130 -1.65 -17.78 11.10
CA ASP A 130 -2.22 -18.74 12.03
C ASP A 130 -1.40 -20.04 12.08
N ARG A 131 -1.00 -20.56 10.91
CA ARG A 131 -0.16 -21.77 10.82
C ARG A 131 1.22 -21.56 11.44
N LEU A 132 1.85 -20.41 11.20
CA LEU A 132 3.17 -20.09 11.74
C LEU A 132 3.11 -19.87 13.25
N THR A 133 2.08 -19.16 13.72
CA THR A 133 1.82 -18.96 15.15
C THR A 133 1.62 -20.30 15.85
N ALA A 134 0.80 -21.20 15.30
CA ALA A 134 0.60 -22.54 15.86
C ALA A 134 1.91 -23.36 15.92
N ARG A 135 2.79 -23.23 14.92
CA ARG A 135 4.11 -23.87 14.94
C ARG A 135 5.03 -23.29 16.00
N LEU A 136 5.01 -21.97 16.20
CA LEU A 136 5.78 -21.32 17.26
C LEU A 136 5.28 -21.79 18.63
N GLU A 137 3.97 -21.80 18.86
CA GLU A 137 3.37 -22.32 20.10
C GLU A 137 3.70 -23.80 20.32
N GLU A 138 3.73 -24.62 19.26
CA GLU A 138 4.18 -26.01 19.35
C GLU A 138 5.66 -26.10 19.74
N VAL A 139 6.54 -25.30 19.13
CA VAL A 139 7.98 -25.31 19.43
C VAL A 139 8.26 -24.76 20.82
N GLU A 140 7.56 -23.71 21.25
CA GLU A 140 7.68 -23.11 22.58
C GLU A 140 7.05 -23.98 23.66
N GLY A 141 5.91 -24.63 23.36
CA GLY A 141 5.22 -25.57 24.24
C GLY A 141 5.93 -26.91 24.36
N ASN A 142 6.54 -27.41 23.28
CA ASN A 142 7.49 -28.51 23.30
C ASN A 142 8.88 -28.06 23.81
N GLY A 143 9.08 -26.75 23.96
CA GLY A 143 10.19 -26.09 24.64
C GLY A 143 10.15 -26.27 26.16
N ALA A 144 9.73 -27.45 26.62
CA ALA A 144 9.99 -27.95 27.95
C ALA A 144 11.51 -28.03 28.17
N LYS A 145 12.06 -26.88 28.59
CA LYS A 145 13.38 -26.61 29.17
C LYS A 145 14.59 -26.92 28.28
N PRO A 146 15.56 -25.98 28.19
CA PRO A 146 16.93 -26.34 27.83
C PRO A 146 17.60 -27.07 29.00
N GLU A 147 17.02 -28.19 29.47
CA GLU A 147 17.75 -29.13 30.31
C GLU A 147 18.49 -30.09 29.37
N LYS A 148 19.71 -29.66 29.03
CA LYS A 148 20.87 -30.55 29.03
C LYS A 148 20.79 -31.73 28.06
N GLN A 149 20.72 -31.46 26.77
CA GLN A 149 21.27 -32.36 25.76
C GLN A 149 21.75 -31.55 24.59
N LEU A 150 22.90 -30.90 24.84
CA LEU A 150 23.88 -30.74 23.77
C LEU A 150 24.03 -32.09 23.05
N PRO A 151 24.04 -32.15 21.71
CA PRO A 151 24.21 -33.40 20.99
C PRO A 151 25.48 -34.12 21.48
N PRO A 152 25.48 -35.46 21.58
CA PRO A 152 26.67 -36.21 21.99
C PRO A 152 27.80 -35.87 21.01
N GLY A 153 28.81 -35.13 21.49
CA GLY A 153 29.85 -34.53 20.66
C GLY A 153 30.22 -33.09 21.02
N SER A 154 29.48 -32.46 21.93
CA SER A 154 29.85 -31.14 22.45
C SER A 154 31.06 -31.24 23.37
N ALA A 155 32.11 -30.49 23.04
CA ALA A 155 33.47 -30.62 23.56
C ALA A 155 33.67 -30.35 25.07
N LEU A 156 32.61 -30.35 25.88
CA LEU A 156 32.67 -30.17 27.33
C LEU A 156 32.65 -31.49 28.13
N ASP A 157 32.46 -32.64 27.49
CA ASP A 157 32.48 -33.97 28.13
C ASP A 157 33.53 -34.93 27.52
N ARG A 158 34.53 -34.40 26.81
CA ARG A 158 35.66 -35.23 26.39
C ARG A 158 36.61 -35.36 27.58
N PRO A 159 36.83 -36.56 28.17
CA PRO A 159 37.93 -36.72 29.11
C PRO A 159 39.22 -36.27 28.41
N ALA A 160 40.02 -35.45 29.10
CA ALA A 160 41.28 -34.93 28.58
C ALA A 160 42.06 -36.04 27.87
N PRO A 161 42.59 -35.81 26.65
CA PRO A 161 43.29 -36.85 25.92
C PRO A 161 44.48 -37.31 26.76
N LYS A 162 44.45 -38.59 27.16
CA LYS A 162 45.65 -39.25 27.66
C LYS A 162 46.61 -39.33 26.48
N SER A 163 47.71 -38.60 26.59
CA SER A 163 48.91 -38.84 25.78
C SER A 163 49.28 -40.32 25.91
N GLY A 164 49.25 -41.03 24.78
CA GLY A 164 49.41 -42.50 24.77
C GLY A 164 49.20 -43.12 23.39
N GLU A 165 50.23 -42.98 22.56
CA GLU A 165 50.79 -44.03 21.70
C GLU A 165 50.02 -44.51 20.43
N ASN A 166 50.59 -44.10 19.28
CA ASN A 166 50.77 -44.80 18.00
C ASN A 166 49.56 -45.13 17.10
N GLY A 167 49.36 -44.25 16.10
CA GLY A 167 48.73 -44.53 14.81
C GLY A 167 49.27 -43.58 13.74
N SER A 168 50.09 -44.10 12.84
CA SER A 168 50.95 -43.38 11.90
C SER A 168 50.24 -42.43 10.92
N SER A 169 50.61 -41.15 10.94
CA SER A 169 50.80 -40.33 9.74
C SER A 169 52.08 -39.49 9.93
N PRO A 170 53.05 -39.51 9.01
CA PRO A 170 54.30 -38.77 9.17
C PRO A 170 54.16 -37.31 8.69
N SER A 171 54.48 -36.39 9.60
CA SER A 171 54.55 -34.91 9.46
C SER A 171 53.19 -34.19 9.45
N THR A 172 52.95 -33.13 10.22
CA THR A 172 53.88 -32.25 10.94
C THR A 172 53.36 -31.92 12.36
N THR A 173 54.25 -31.92 13.34
CA THR A 173 53.94 -31.39 14.68
C THR A 173 53.70 -29.88 14.66
N GLU A 174 54.21 -29.20 13.63
CA GLU A 174 54.05 -27.75 13.44
C GLU A 174 52.65 -27.38 12.92
N GLU A 175 52.05 -28.16 12.00
CA GLU A 175 50.68 -27.90 11.51
C GLU A 175 49.64 -28.16 12.60
N ASP A 176 49.83 -29.18 13.44
CA ASP A 176 48.91 -29.48 14.56
C ASP A 176 48.88 -28.33 15.59
N GLU A 177 50.04 -27.71 15.89
CA GLU A 177 50.15 -26.53 16.74
C GLU A 177 49.51 -25.29 16.10
N GLU A 178 49.68 -25.11 14.78
CA GLU A 178 49.03 -24.03 14.04
C GLU A 178 47.50 -24.19 14.02
N LEU A 179 46.99 -25.41 13.85
CA LEU A 179 45.57 -25.74 13.91
C LEU A 179 44.97 -25.42 15.29
N GLU A 180 45.64 -25.79 16.39
CA GLU A 180 45.15 -25.48 17.74
C GLU A 180 45.14 -23.96 18.01
N LYS A 181 46.14 -23.24 17.51
CA LYS A 181 46.21 -21.78 17.59
C LYS A 181 45.08 -21.10 16.82
N VAL A 182 44.74 -21.62 15.63
CA VAL A 182 43.61 -21.14 14.83
C VAL A 182 42.26 -21.46 15.48
N LEU A 183 42.11 -22.65 16.06
CA LEU A 183 40.90 -23.03 16.80
C LEU A 183 40.70 -22.15 18.04
N THR A 184 41.75 -21.91 18.81
CA THR A 184 41.71 -21.05 20.01
C THR A 184 41.42 -19.58 19.65
N PHE A 185 42.02 -19.10 18.55
CA PHE A 185 41.73 -17.78 18.01
C PHE A 185 40.26 -17.67 17.56
N THR A 186 39.75 -18.70 16.87
CA THR A 186 38.36 -18.75 16.37
C THR A 186 37.36 -18.82 17.53
N GLU A 187 37.64 -19.61 18.57
CA GLU A 187 36.81 -19.70 19.77
C GLU A 187 36.79 -18.37 20.53
N SER A 188 37.94 -17.72 20.65
CA SER A 188 38.06 -16.39 21.28
C SER A 188 37.34 -15.31 20.47
N ALA A 189 37.46 -15.33 19.14
CA ALA A 189 36.78 -14.43 18.24
C ALA A 189 35.26 -14.63 18.30
N MET A 190 34.80 -15.88 18.32
CA MET A 190 33.39 -16.24 18.42
C MET A 190 32.80 -15.80 19.77
N ARG A 191 33.51 -16.02 20.89
CA ARG A 191 33.08 -15.53 22.21
C ARG A 191 32.98 -14.01 22.26
N ARG A 192 33.95 -13.30 21.68
CA ARG A 192 33.97 -11.84 21.66
C ARG A 192 32.89 -11.25 20.74
N PHE A 193 32.62 -11.90 19.60
CA PHE A 193 31.56 -11.54 18.67
C PHE A 193 30.17 -11.69 19.33
N PHE A 194 29.91 -12.84 19.97
CA PHE A 194 28.64 -13.04 20.68
C PHE A 194 28.47 -12.08 21.87
N GLY A 195 29.55 -11.67 22.53
CA GLY A 195 29.49 -10.60 23.54
C GLY A 195 28.96 -9.28 22.94
N MET A 196 29.54 -8.85 21.81
CA MET A 196 29.13 -7.62 21.13
C MET A 196 27.67 -7.69 20.60
N VAL A 197 27.23 -8.85 20.10
CA VAL A 197 25.84 -9.05 19.65
C VAL A 197 24.85 -8.97 20.82
N ARG A 198 25.22 -9.51 21.99
CA ARG A 198 24.38 -9.43 23.21
C ARG A 198 24.29 -8.00 23.75
N ASP A 199 25.38 -7.23 23.67
CA ASP A 199 25.38 -5.81 24.04
C ASP A 199 24.43 -5.02 23.13
N LEU A 200 24.46 -5.27 21.81
CA LEU A 200 23.50 -4.66 20.87
C LEU A 200 22.05 -5.07 21.17
N GLN A 201 21.77 -6.37 21.41
CA GLN A 201 20.44 -6.82 21.81
C GLN A 201 19.93 -6.09 23.06
N LYS A 202 20.82 -5.89 24.04
CA LYS A 202 20.51 -5.18 25.28
C LYS A 202 20.19 -3.70 25.04
N ASP A 203 20.89 -3.05 24.12
CA ASP A 203 20.63 -1.66 23.73
C ASP A 203 19.27 -1.51 23.04
N PHE A 204 18.90 -2.43 22.14
CA PHE A 204 17.57 -2.43 21.49
C PHE A 204 16.42 -2.77 22.46
N GLU A 205 16.63 -3.68 23.41
CA GLU A 205 15.65 -3.99 24.47
C GLU A 205 15.50 -2.83 25.47
N GLY A 206 16.54 -2.02 25.67
CA GLY A 206 16.53 -0.86 26.56
C GLY A 206 15.78 0.36 26.02
N ASP A 207 15.66 0.50 24.70
CA ASP A 207 15.06 1.66 24.02
C ASP A 207 13.54 1.52 23.78
N THR A 208 12.96 0.36 24.10
CA THR A 208 11.52 0.05 23.92
C THR A 208 10.67 0.26 25.18
N LYS A 209 11.14 1.09 26.13
CA LYS A 209 10.39 1.43 27.37
C LYS A 209 10.10 2.92 27.51
#